data_AF-A0A2I0NUK9-F1
#
_entry.id   AF-A0A2I0NUK9-F1
#
_cell.length_a   1.000
_cell.length_b   1.000
_cell.length_c   1.000
_cell.angle_alpha   90.00
_cell.angle_beta   90.00
_cell.angle_gamma   90.00
#
_symmetry.space_group_name_H-M   'P 1'
#
loop_
_entity.id
_entity.type
_entity.pdbx_description
1 polymer ?
#
loop_
_entity_poly.entity_id
_entity_poly.type
_entity_poly.pdbx_seq_one_letter_code
_entity_poly.pdbx_strand_id
1 'polypeptide(L)'
;MSNNDVTIQSLKTPFGLMRYSIHGQGPVLLVAHGSGGGDDQGRLIAERFFPECRVIAVSRFGYLGSAMPSNPNNKKQAAVYKMILDAERIESAYVAGLSAGG
;
A
#
# COMPACT_ATOMS: atom_id res chain seq x y z
N MET A 1 15.77 -15.17 8.78
CA MET A 1 14.98 -14.09 8.16
C MET A 1 14.94 -14.44 6.69
N SER A 2 13.83 -14.98 6.17
CA SER A 2 13.78 -15.30 4.73
C SER A 2 13.88 -14.01 3.95
N ASN A 3 14.72 -13.98 2.91
CA ASN A 3 14.65 -12.97 1.87
C ASN A 3 13.29 -13.16 1.17
N ASN A 4 12.26 -12.49 1.68
CA ASN A 4 11.04 -12.31 0.90
C ASN A 4 11.34 -11.17 -0.07
N ASP A 5 11.54 -11.51 -1.34
CA ASP A 5 11.82 -10.52 -2.39
C ASP A 5 10.73 -9.43 -2.36
N VAL A 6 11.13 -8.21 -2.02
CA VAL A 6 10.26 -7.05 -2.00
C VAL A 6 10.16 -6.54 -3.43
N THR A 7 8.97 -6.66 -4.02
CA THR A 7 8.69 -6.09 -5.33
C THR A 7 8.12 -4.70 -5.15
N ILE A 8 8.79 -3.68 -5.68
CA ILE A 8 8.29 -2.31 -5.73
C ILE A 8 7.63 -2.08 -7.08
N GLN A 9 6.41 -1.54 -7.07
CA GLN A 9 5.64 -1.26 -8.27
C GLN A 9 5.11 0.17 -8.29
N SER A 10 4.67 0.60 -9.46
CA SER A 10 3.99 1.88 -9.65
C SER A 10 2.83 1.73 -10.62
N LEU A 11 1.67 2.24 -10.23
CA LEU A 11 0.44 2.20 -10.99
C LEU A 11 0.04 3.61 -11.42
N LYS A 12 -0.20 3.83 -12.71
CA LYS A 12 -0.81 5.07 -13.20
C LYS A 12 -2.31 5.02 -12.93
N THR A 13 -2.84 6.02 -12.24
CA THR A 13 -4.26 6.16 -11.93
C THR A 13 -4.79 7.51 -12.43
N PRO A 14 -6.13 7.72 -12.49
CA PRO A 14 -6.70 9.04 -12.73
C PRO A 14 -6.31 10.11 -11.69
N PHE A 15 -5.76 9.71 -10.55
CA PHE A 15 -5.30 10.61 -9.48
C PHE A 15 -3.77 10.82 -9.48
N GLY A 16 -3.07 10.24 -10.46
CA GLY A 16 -1.62 10.31 -10.61
C GLY A 16 -0.93 8.96 -10.45
N LEU A 17 0.41 8.98 -10.49
CA LEU A 17 1.25 7.79 -10.28
C LEU A 17 1.21 7.39 -8.81
N MET A 18 1.02 6.10 -8.53
CA MET A 18 0.90 5.56 -7.17
C MET A 18 1.90 4.44 -6.98
N ARG A 19 2.75 4.57 -5.95
CA ARG A 19 3.77 3.57 -5.60
C ARG A 19 3.25 2.63 -4.51
N TYR A 20 3.59 1.36 -4.62
CA TYR A 20 3.33 0.35 -3.59
C TYR A 20 4.41 -0.74 -3.65
N SER A 21 4.51 -1.53 -2.58
CA SER A 21 5.36 -2.71 -2.54
C SER A 21 4.56 -3.96 -2.20
N ILE A 22 5.04 -5.11 -2.70
CA ILE A 22 4.51 -6.43 -2.44
C ILE A 22 5.60 -7.28 -1.83
N HIS A 23 5.28 -7.96 -0.73
CA HIS A 23 6.15 -8.97 -0.14
C HIS A 23 5.32 -10.02 0.60
N GLY A 24 5.95 -11.15 0.92
CA GLY A 24 5.30 -12.24 1.64
C GLY A 24 4.34 -13.04 0.78
N GLN A 25 3.65 -13.97 1.44
CA GLN A 25 2.71 -14.92 0.86
C GLN A 25 1.58 -15.15 1.85
N GLY A 26 0.44 -15.71 1.41
CA GLY A 26 -0.71 -16.00 2.27
C GLY A 26 -1.86 -15.00 2.11
N PRO A 27 -2.71 -14.82 3.14
CA PRO A 27 -3.83 -13.89 3.09
C PRO A 27 -3.39 -12.46 2.74
N VAL A 28 -4.15 -11.76 1.90
CA VAL A 28 -3.77 -10.41 1.47
C VAL A 28 -4.08 -9.39 2.55
N LEU A 29 -3.07 -8.59 2.89
CA LEU A 29 -3.18 -7.43 3.77
C LEU A 29 -2.71 -6.17 3.02
N LEU A 30 -3.60 -5.20 2.85
CA LEU A 30 -3.24 -3.86 2.38
C LEU A 30 -2.90 -2.97 3.59
N VAL A 31 -1.75 -2.32 3.56
CA VAL A 31 -1.26 -1.50 4.68
C VAL A 31 -1.06 -0.06 4.24
N ALA A 32 -1.81 0.85 4.88
CA ALA A 32 -1.67 2.30 4.73
C ALA A 32 -0.85 2.87 5.89
N HIS A 33 0.33 3.40 5.57
CA HIS A 33 1.27 3.97 6.52
C HIS A 33 0.74 5.28 7.16
N GLY A 34 1.35 5.68 8.29
CA GLY A 34 1.01 6.92 8.99
C GLY A 34 1.68 8.16 8.42
N SER A 35 1.88 9.20 9.23
CA SER A 35 2.62 10.38 8.77
C SER A 35 4.12 10.10 8.66
N GLY A 36 4.76 10.64 7.62
CA GLY A 36 6.22 10.59 7.44
C GLY A 36 6.80 9.28 6.89
N GLY A 37 5.95 8.36 6.44
CA GLY A 37 6.38 7.07 5.87
C GLY A 37 6.11 6.94 4.37
N GLY A 38 5.89 5.69 3.95
CA GLY A 38 5.49 5.25 2.63
C GLY A 38 5.26 3.73 2.64
N ASP A 39 5.42 3.10 1.48
CA ASP A 39 5.40 1.64 1.33
C ASP A 39 6.45 0.94 2.21
N ASP A 40 7.54 1.61 2.54
CA ASP A 40 8.60 1.15 3.43
C ASP A 40 8.14 1.00 4.89
N GLN A 41 7.49 2.03 5.46
CA GLN A 41 6.96 1.99 6.82
C GLN A 41 5.84 0.94 6.93
N GLY A 42 4.93 0.91 5.96
CA GLY A 42 3.86 -0.08 5.91
C GLY A 42 4.42 -1.51 5.89
N ARG A 43 5.45 -1.76 5.07
CA ARG A 43 6.14 -3.05 5.02
C ARG A 43 6.79 -3.43 6.34
N LEU A 44 7.63 -2.57 6.93
CA LEU A 44 8.36 -2.90 8.17
C LEU A 44 7.42 -3.25 9.33
N ILE A 45 6.27 -2.57 9.41
CA ILE A 45 5.26 -2.86 10.43
C ILE A 45 4.58 -4.20 10.12
N ALA A 46 4.24 -4.45 8.86
CA ALA A 46 3.61 -5.71 8.47
C ALA A 46 4.55 -6.92 8.67
N GLU A 47 5.82 -6.81 8.32
CA GLU A 47 6.83 -7.85 8.58
C GLU A 47 6.93 -8.20 10.07
N ARG A 48 6.68 -7.23 10.96
CA ARG A 48 6.75 -7.44 12.40
C ARG A 48 5.50 -8.09 12.98
N PHE A 49 4.32 -7.65 12.55
CA PHE A 49 3.05 -8.01 13.19
C PHE A 49 2.20 -9.01 12.38
N PHE A 50 2.45 -9.13 11.08
CA PHE A 50 1.71 -9.98 10.14
C PHE A 50 2.67 -10.75 9.20
N PRO A 51 3.68 -11.47 9.73
CA PRO A 51 4.69 -12.15 8.91
C PRO A 51 4.13 -13.24 7.98
N GLU A 52 2.93 -13.75 8.25
CA GLU A 52 2.21 -14.77 7.48
C GLU A 52 1.34 -14.22 6.34
N CYS A 53 1.31 -12.89 6.14
CA CYS A 53 0.48 -12.26 5.10
C CYS A 53 1.25 -11.99 3.80
N ARG A 54 0.51 -12.00 2.69
CA ARG A 54 0.93 -11.33 1.45
C ARG A 54 0.57 -9.86 1.58
N VAL A 55 1.57 -9.00 1.77
CA VAL A 55 1.34 -7.61 2.11
C VAL A 55 1.44 -6.74 0.86
N ILE A 56 0.47 -5.84 0.71
CA ILE A 56 0.47 -4.72 -0.24
C ILE A 56 0.65 -3.43 0.56
N ALA A 57 1.88 -2.95 0.70
CA ALA A 57 2.15 -1.70 1.42
C ALA A 57 2.11 -0.53 0.43
N VAL A 58 1.19 0.41 0.64
CA VAL A 58 0.94 1.52 -0.29
C VAL A 58 1.63 2.79 0.19
N SER A 59 2.17 3.58 -0.73
CA SER A 59 2.51 4.99 -0.46
C SER A 59 1.27 5.86 -0.69
N ARG A 60 0.87 6.64 0.32
CA ARG A 60 -0.31 7.52 0.22
C ARG A 60 -0.01 8.73 -0.69
N PHE A 61 -1.04 9.48 -1.06
CA PHE A 61 -0.89 10.69 -1.87
C PHE A 61 0.16 11.64 -1.29
N GLY A 62 1.11 12.05 -2.14
CA GLY A 62 2.22 12.94 -1.78
C GLY A 62 3.37 12.28 -1.01
N TYR A 63 3.32 10.98 -0.74
CA TYR A 63 4.41 10.23 -0.12
C TYR A 63 5.14 9.35 -1.14
N LEU A 64 6.44 9.13 -0.88
CA LEU A 64 7.39 8.31 -1.65
C LEU A 64 6.91 7.87 -3.04
N GLY A 65 7.31 8.59 -4.08
CA GLY A 65 7.01 8.23 -5.47
C GLY A 65 5.53 8.29 -5.88
N SER A 66 4.61 8.60 -4.97
CA SER A 66 3.18 8.77 -5.25
C SER A 66 2.82 10.24 -5.44
N ALA A 67 2.03 10.51 -6.46
CA ALA A 67 1.55 11.85 -6.77
C ALA A 67 0.57 12.37 -5.72
N MET A 68 0.45 13.70 -5.63
CA MET A 68 -0.63 14.38 -4.92
C MET A 68 -1.62 14.94 -5.95
N PRO A 69 -2.90 14.52 -5.96
CA PRO A 69 -3.90 15.11 -6.84
C PRO A 69 -4.26 16.54 -6.37
N SER A 70 -4.80 17.37 -7.27
CA SER A 70 -5.15 18.78 -6.97
C SER A 70 -6.22 18.96 -5.90
N ASN A 71 -7.10 17.96 -5.70
CA ASN A 71 -8.14 17.96 -4.66
C ASN A 71 -8.11 16.60 -3.94
N PRO A 72 -7.14 16.38 -3.03
CA PRO A 72 -6.98 15.10 -2.35
C PRO A 72 -8.09 14.89 -1.32
N ASN A 73 -8.59 13.66 -1.22
CA ASN A 73 -9.49 13.26 -0.15
C ASN A 73 -9.44 11.74 0.08
N ASN A 74 -9.96 11.31 1.24
CA ASN A 74 -9.90 9.92 1.67
C ASN A 74 -10.64 8.97 0.71
N LYS A 75 -11.75 9.40 0.09
CA LYS A 75 -12.49 8.59 -0.90
C LYS A 75 -11.64 8.29 -2.13
N LYS A 76 -10.90 9.28 -2.64
CA LYS A 76 -9.97 9.11 -3.77
C LYS A 76 -8.79 8.22 -3.39
N GLN A 77 -8.26 8.37 -2.18
CA GLN A 77 -7.17 7.53 -1.68
C GLN A 77 -7.61 6.06 -1.58
N ALA A 78 -8.81 5.80 -1.06
CA ALA A 78 -9.40 4.45 -1.01
C ALA A 78 -9.68 3.89 -2.42
N ALA A 79 -10.12 4.73 -3.36
CA ALA A 79 -10.30 4.31 -4.75
C ALA A 79 -8.98 3.84 -5.39
N VAL A 80 -7.85 4.50 -5.09
CA VAL A 80 -6.53 4.01 -5.51
C VAL A 80 -6.22 2.65 -4.91
N TYR A 81 -6.54 2.41 -3.63
CA TYR A 81 -6.31 1.10 -3.02
C TYR A 81 -7.06 0.00 -3.76
N LYS A 82 -8.31 0.24 -4.13
CA LYS A 82 -9.06 -0.67 -4.99
C LYS A 82 -8.38 -0.86 -6.36
N MET A 83 -7.93 0.21 -7.02
CA MET A 83 -7.25 0.10 -8.31
C MET A 83 -5.96 -0.72 -8.24
N ILE A 84 -5.21 -0.61 -7.14
CA ILE A 84 -4.02 -1.43 -6.89
C ILE A 84 -4.41 -2.90 -6.73
N LEU A 85 -5.44 -3.20 -5.92
CA LEU A 85 -5.93 -4.57 -5.75
C LEU A 85 -6.42 -5.16 -7.08
N ASP A 86 -7.17 -4.38 -7.87
CA ASP A 86 -7.65 -4.81 -9.19
C ASP A 86 -6.48 -5.09 -10.16
N ALA A 87 -5.45 -4.24 -10.17
CA ALA A 87 -4.26 -4.43 -11.00
C ALA A 87 -3.47 -5.69 -10.62
N GLU A 88 -3.44 -6.02 -9.33
CA GLU A 88 -2.84 -7.24 -8.79
C GLU A 88 -3.77 -8.47 -8.85
N ARG A 89 -4.98 -8.32 -9.41
CA ARG A 89 -6.02 -9.36 -9.51
C ARG A 89 -6.38 -9.95 -8.14
N ILE A 90 -6.50 -9.09 -7.14
CA ILE A 90 -6.87 -9.44 -5.77
C ILE A 90 -8.34 -9.09 -5.55
N GLU A 91 -9.17 -10.11 -5.32
CA GLU A 91 -10.61 -9.94 -5.10
C GLU A 91 -10.94 -9.36 -3.71
N SER A 92 -10.21 -9.78 -2.68
CA SER A 92 -10.45 -9.37 -1.30
C SER A 92 -9.14 -9.23 -0.52
N ALA A 93 -9.09 -8.26 0.40
CA ALA A 93 -7.97 -8.04 1.30
C ALA A 93 -8.44 -7.55 2.66
N TYR A 94 -7.68 -7.87 3.71
CA TYR A 94 -7.74 -7.13 4.96
C TYR A 94 -7.07 -5.76 4.76
N VAL A 95 -7.49 -4.75 5.53
CA VAL A 95 -6.93 -3.40 5.46
C VAL A 95 -6.48 -2.96 6.85
N ALA A 96 -5.22 -2.55 6.95
CA ALA A 96 -4.66 -1.95 8.16
C ALA A 96 -4.23 -0.51 7.88
N GLY A 97 -4.79 0.44 8.65
CA GLY A 97 -4.40 1.84 8.66
C GLY A 97 -3.61 2.17 9.92
N LEU A 98 -2.51 2.92 9.79
CA LEU A 98 -1.64 3.28 10.90
C LEU A 98 -1.73 4.79 11.16
N SER A 99 -2.27 5.22 12.31
CA SER A 99 -2.43 6.65 12.62
C SER A 99 -3.17 7.38 11.48
N ALA A 100 -2.53 8.35 10.79
CA ALA A 100 -3.07 9.04 9.62
C ALA A 100 -3.34 8.15 8.39
N GLY A 101 -3.00 6.86 8.46
CA GLY A 101 -3.36 5.85 7.46
C GLY A 101 -4.75 5.25 7.65
N GLY A 102 -5.43 5.51 8.78
CA GLY A 102 -6.85 5.20 8.98
C GLY A 102 -7.74 6.31 8.48
#